data_AF-A0A4V1T235-F1
#
_entry.id   AF-A0A4V1T235-F1
#
_cell.length_a   1.000
_cell.length_b   1.000
_cell.length_c   1.000
_cell.angle_alpha   90.00
_cell.angle_beta   90.00
_cell.angle_gamma   90.00
#
_symmetry.space_group_name_H-M   'P 1'
#
loop_
_entity.id
_entity.type
_entity.pdbx_description
1 polymer ?
#
loop_
_entity_poly.entity_id
_entity_poly.type
_entity_poly.pdbx_seq_one_letter_code
_entity_poly.pdbx_strand_id
1 'polypeptide(L)'
;MKNRTLKSLIYCLTFFNLFITTTSFIEDKPVKRDTTSSSRFKLKTIVVDAGHGGFRVGAKGGFSLEKDVTLAIAFKLQKAIQKQMDDIKVVMTRTTGDDVDWQKRSDIANEAKGNLFISIHCNSLPNKTTTVRGKKVRVPDRSGKGVLVLVYGFHRTKEEEKAIRENLIEADASEMNSKFDPTDPTSTILMNAYKNKYRKQSIRFADLVNKEFVETDGRHSNGVIEQGVLVLCHSAMPSILVETGFINNPDEEKYLNSDAGQEEIVNSIVRAIVKYRKENE
;
A
#
# COMPACT_ATOMS: atom_id res chain seq x y z
N MET A 1 -69.99 63.77 -7.99
CA MET A 1 -68.75 64.00 -8.76
C MET A 1 -68.51 62.80 -9.67
N LYS A 2 -68.30 63.05 -10.96
CA LYS A 2 -68.33 62.08 -12.07
C LYS A 2 -67.12 61.13 -12.03
N ASN A 3 -67.31 59.85 -12.32
CA ASN A 3 -66.44 59.20 -13.30
C ASN A 3 -67.17 58.11 -14.09
N ARG A 4 -67.21 58.34 -15.40
CA ARG A 4 -67.79 57.51 -16.45
C ARG A 4 -66.76 56.46 -16.86
N THR A 5 -67.17 55.22 -17.14
CA THR A 5 -66.78 54.44 -18.34
C THR A 5 -67.45 53.07 -18.31
N LEU A 6 -68.66 53.03 -18.84
CA LEU A 6 -69.19 51.89 -19.58
C LEU A 6 -68.64 51.99 -21.01
N LYS A 7 -68.47 50.84 -21.68
CA LYS A 7 -68.10 50.66 -23.11
C LYS A 7 -66.59 50.83 -23.34
N SER A 8 -65.88 49.98 -24.07
CA SER A 8 -66.28 49.29 -25.30
C SER A 8 -65.17 48.33 -25.74
N LEU A 9 -65.55 47.23 -26.42
CA LEU A 9 -64.85 46.62 -27.55
C LEU A 9 -63.41 46.08 -27.32
N ILE A 10 -63.15 44.77 -27.30
CA ILE A 10 -63.20 43.85 -28.46
C ILE A 10 -62.58 44.47 -29.73
N TYR A 11 -61.50 43.82 -30.19
CA TYR A 11 -60.75 44.01 -31.44
C TYR A 11 -59.75 45.17 -31.51
N CYS A 12 -58.48 44.85 -31.28
CA CYS A 12 -57.38 45.19 -32.18
C CYS A 12 -56.18 44.32 -31.77
N LEU A 13 -56.01 43.20 -32.46
CA LEU A 13 -55.01 43.05 -33.51
C LEU A 13 -53.73 42.39 -32.97
N THR A 14 -53.64 41.09 -33.24
CA THR A 14 -52.46 40.48 -33.87
C THR A 14 -51.10 40.88 -33.29
N PHE A 15 -50.61 40.13 -32.31
CA PHE A 15 -49.22 39.70 -32.34
C PHE A 15 -49.12 38.25 -31.83
N PHE A 16 -49.46 37.39 -32.77
CA PHE A 16 -48.95 36.03 -32.91
C PHE A 16 -47.42 36.07 -32.81
N ASN A 17 -46.87 35.76 -31.64
CA ASN A 17 -45.48 35.35 -31.49
C ASN A 17 -45.46 33.97 -30.84
N LEU A 18 -45.78 33.01 -31.71
CA LEU A 18 -45.13 31.71 -31.85
C LEU A 18 -43.88 31.51 -30.97
N PHE A 19 -44.08 31.07 -29.73
CA PHE A 19 -43.03 30.34 -28.99
C PHE A 19 -43.18 28.86 -29.36
N ILE A 20 -42.49 28.44 -30.43
CA ILE A 20 -42.25 27.03 -30.69
C ILE A 20 -41.33 26.54 -29.58
N THR A 21 -41.91 25.84 -28.61
CA THR A 21 -41.14 24.97 -27.72
C THR A 21 -40.66 23.79 -28.56
N THR A 22 -39.42 23.85 -29.04
CA THR A 22 -38.72 22.66 -29.51
C THR A 22 -38.43 21.78 -28.29
N THR A 23 -39.37 20.92 -27.94
CA THR A 23 -39.06 19.76 -27.11
C THR A 23 -38.23 18.80 -27.96
N SER A 24 -36.91 18.97 -27.92
CA SER A 24 -36.00 17.91 -28.33
C SER A 24 -36.28 16.71 -27.44
N PHE A 25 -36.98 15.71 -27.96
CA PHE A 25 -37.00 14.38 -27.37
C PHE A 25 -35.55 13.87 -27.41
N ILE A 26 -34.85 13.97 -26.28
CA ILE A 26 -33.66 13.17 -26.05
C ILE A 26 -34.18 11.74 -25.94
N GLU A 27 -34.00 10.98 -27.01
CA GLU A 27 -34.11 9.53 -26.97
C GLU A 27 -33.04 9.04 -25.99
N ASP A 28 -33.44 8.68 -24.78
CA ASP A 28 -32.60 8.02 -23.78
C ASP A 28 -32.19 6.65 -24.35
N LYS A 29 -31.19 6.67 -25.25
CA LYS A 29 -30.47 5.46 -25.61
C LYS A 29 -29.91 4.93 -24.29
N PRO A 30 -30.20 3.68 -23.90
CA PRO A 30 -29.66 3.14 -22.67
C PRO A 30 -28.14 3.27 -22.76
N VAL A 31 -27.57 4.12 -21.90
CA VAL A 31 -26.13 4.17 -21.69
C VAL A 31 -25.75 2.73 -21.44
N LYS A 32 -24.98 2.13 -22.36
CA LYS A 32 -24.42 0.78 -22.16
C LYS A 32 -23.70 0.87 -20.82
N ARG A 33 -24.30 0.28 -19.77
CA ARG A 33 -23.63 0.15 -18.49
C ARG A 33 -22.33 -0.53 -18.80
N ASP A 34 -21.25 0.13 -18.42
CA ASP A 34 -19.91 -0.40 -18.55
C ASP A 34 -19.92 -1.82 -17.96
N THR A 35 -19.76 -2.83 -18.83
CA THR A 35 -19.78 -4.25 -18.45
C THR A 35 -18.44 -4.67 -17.89
N THR A 36 -17.69 -3.74 -17.27
CA THR A 36 -16.61 -4.10 -16.36
C THR A 36 -17.27 -4.85 -15.20
N SER A 37 -17.37 -6.17 -15.36
CA SER A 37 -17.51 -7.11 -14.25
C SER A 37 -16.50 -6.63 -13.20
N SER A 38 -17.00 -6.00 -12.15
CA SER A 38 -16.17 -5.59 -11.04
C SER A 38 -15.76 -6.87 -10.36
N SER A 39 -14.68 -7.48 -10.84
CA SER A 39 -13.99 -8.51 -10.08
C SER A 39 -13.55 -7.80 -8.79
N ARG A 40 -14.37 -7.98 -7.76
CA ARG A 40 -14.15 -7.38 -6.45
C ARG A 40 -12.76 -7.84 -6.00
N PHE A 41 -11.92 -6.91 -5.59
CA PHE A 41 -10.58 -7.23 -5.12
C PHE A 41 -10.71 -8.28 -4.02
N LYS A 42 -10.18 -9.48 -4.25
CA LYS A 42 -10.17 -10.55 -3.26
C LYS A 42 -8.73 -10.79 -2.84
N LEU A 43 -8.46 -10.63 -1.55
CA LEU A 43 -7.16 -10.90 -0.96
C LEU A 43 -6.96 -12.43 -0.89
N LYS A 44 -6.19 -13.00 -1.83
CA LYS A 44 -5.94 -14.45 -1.92
C LYS A 44 -4.49 -14.82 -1.62
N THR A 45 -3.54 -13.96 -1.98
CA THR A 45 -2.11 -14.22 -1.79
C THR A 45 -1.47 -13.05 -1.06
N ILE A 46 -0.81 -13.33 0.07
CA ILE A 46 0.04 -12.37 0.79
C ILE A 46 1.48 -12.82 0.69
N VAL A 47 2.35 -11.92 0.29
CA VAL A 47 3.80 -12.15 0.25
C VAL A 47 4.41 -11.52 1.48
N VAL A 48 5.12 -12.32 2.26
CA VAL A 48 5.82 -11.89 3.48
C VAL A 48 7.32 -11.94 3.21
N ASP A 49 7.94 -10.77 3.33
CA ASP A 49 9.37 -10.60 3.10
C ASP A 49 10.11 -10.42 4.41
N ALA A 50 11.00 -11.35 4.73
CA ALA A 50 11.90 -11.22 5.87
C ALA A 50 13.14 -10.43 5.42
N GLY A 51 13.26 -9.16 5.82
CA GLY A 51 14.36 -8.29 5.42
C GLY A 51 15.73 -8.92 5.70
N HIS A 52 16.73 -8.55 4.90
CA HIS A 52 18.12 -9.00 5.07
C HIS A 52 18.32 -10.53 4.94
N GLY A 53 19.52 -11.02 5.26
CA GLY A 53 19.88 -12.45 5.19
C GLY A 53 21.36 -12.66 4.88
N GLY A 54 21.87 -13.86 5.15
CA GLY A 54 23.25 -14.25 4.83
C GLY A 54 24.29 -13.25 5.36
N PHE A 55 25.10 -12.71 4.45
CA PHE A 55 26.12 -11.69 4.73
C PHE A 55 25.55 -10.27 4.90
N ARG A 56 24.37 -9.98 4.32
CA ARG A 56 23.65 -8.71 4.51
C ARG A 56 22.87 -8.80 5.81
N VAL A 57 23.57 -8.65 6.94
CA VAL A 57 23.00 -8.86 8.29
C VAL A 57 22.01 -7.79 8.76
N GLY A 58 21.94 -6.66 8.04
CA GLY A 58 21.13 -5.50 8.44
C GLY A 58 21.72 -4.73 9.61
N ALA A 59 20.85 -4.01 10.31
CA ALA A 59 21.16 -3.31 11.54
C ALA A 59 21.55 -4.30 12.67
N LYS A 60 22.31 -3.77 13.62
CA LYS A 60 22.86 -4.56 14.73
C LYS A 60 22.45 -3.95 16.06
N GLY A 61 21.92 -4.79 16.93
CA GLY A 61 21.73 -4.47 18.33
C GLY A 61 22.97 -4.78 19.17
N GLY A 62 22.81 -4.77 20.49
CA GLY A 62 23.84 -5.19 21.43
C GLY A 62 24.08 -6.70 21.45
N PHE A 63 23.06 -7.51 21.15
CA PHE A 63 23.12 -8.98 21.17
C PHE A 63 22.40 -9.66 20.00
N SER A 64 21.74 -8.91 19.12
CA SER A 64 20.95 -9.45 18.01
C SER A 64 21.26 -8.80 16.66
N LEU A 65 20.91 -9.50 15.58
CA LEU A 65 21.04 -9.03 14.20
C LEU A 65 19.65 -8.92 13.58
N GLU A 66 19.44 -7.88 12.78
CA GLU A 66 18.16 -7.63 12.12
C GLU A 66 17.71 -8.83 11.29
N LYS A 67 18.59 -9.46 10.49
CA LYS A 67 18.24 -10.62 9.66
C LYS A 67 17.61 -11.79 10.42
N ASP A 68 17.96 -11.98 11.70
CA ASP A 68 17.49 -13.10 12.51
C ASP A 68 16.14 -12.73 13.14
N VAL A 69 16.00 -11.50 13.63
CA VAL A 69 14.76 -10.94 14.16
C VAL A 69 13.67 -10.89 13.09
N THR A 70 13.99 -10.39 11.89
CA THR A 70 13.02 -10.28 10.78
C THR A 70 12.54 -11.65 10.31
N LEU A 71 13.43 -12.66 10.25
CA LEU A 71 13.04 -14.03 9.90
C LEU A 71 12.09 -14.64 10.94
N ALA A 72 12.39 -14.45 12.22
CA ALA A 72 11.55 -14.95 13.31
C ALA A 72 10.14 -14.34 13.27
N ILE A 73 10.04 -13.01 13.14
CA ILE A 73 8.76 -12.30 13.04
C ILE A 73 8.01 -12.75 11.78
N ALA A 74 8.67 -12.83 10.62
CA ALA A 74 8.05 -13.22 9.37
C ALA A 74 7.45 -14.64 9.42
N PHE A 75 8.14 -15.59 10.05
CA PHE A 75 7.61 -16.94 10.26
C PHE A 75 6.40 -16.96 11.20
N LYS A 76 6.42 -16.18 12.27
CA LYS A 76 5.26 -16.05 13.17
C LYS A 76 4.08 -15.41 12.43
N LEU A 77 4.33 -14.39 11.60
CA LEU A 77 3.33 -13.76 10.76
C LEU A 77 2.71 -14.74 9.76
N GLN A 78 3.53 -15.52 9.06
CA GLN A 78 3.05 -16.56 8.14
C GLN A 78 2.09 -17.52 8.84
N LYS A 79 2.52 -18.08 9.98
CA LYS A 79 1.71 -19.03 10.77
C LYS A 79 0.41 -18.39 11.25
N ALA A 80 0.45 -17.14 11.72
CA ALA A 80 -0.73 -16.45 12.22
C ALA A 80 -1.75 -16.15 11.11
N ILE A 81 -1.29 -15.71 9.93
CA ILE A 81 -2.15 -15.52 8.75
C ILE A 81 -2.80 -16.84 8.36
N GLN A 82 -2.03 -17.91 8.20
CA GLN A 82 -2.54 -19.23 7.81
C GLN A 82 -3.53 -19.81 8.83
N LYS A 83 -3.34 -19.51 10.11
CA LYS A 83 -4.25 -19.92 11.18
C LYS A 83 -5.57 -19.15 11.16
N GLN A 84 -5.53 -17.85 10.90
CA GLN A 84 -6.69 -16.97 11.00
C GLN A 84 -7.48 -16.83 9.69
N MET A 85 -6.82 -17.07 8.55
CA MET A 85 -7.36 -16.94 7.20
C MET A 85 -6.81 -18.10 6.35
N ASP A 86 -7.42 -19.27 6.49
CA ASP A 86 -7.00 -20.51 5.83
C ASP A 86 -7.15 -20.49 4.31
N ASP A 87 -7.99 -19.59 3.79
CA ASP A 87 -8.18 -19.34 2.36
C ASP A 87 -7.13 -18.41 1.73
N ILE A 88 -6.19 -17.87 2.53
CA ILE A 88 -5.10 -17.02 2.07
C ILE A 88 -3.81 -17.83 1.90
N LYS A 89 -3.26 -17.82 0.68
CA LYS A 89 -1.91 -18.30 0.40
C LYS A 89 -0.88 -17.32 0.94
N VAL A 90 0.05 -17.79 1.75
CA VAL A 90 1.20 -17.00 2.21
C VAL A 90 2.48 -17.47 1.53
N VAL A 91 3.16 -16.55 0.85
CA VAL A 91 4.44 -16.81 0.18
C VAL A 91 5.56 -16.06 0.89
N MET A 92 6.59 -16.77 1.33
CA MET A 92 7.77 -16.18 1.95
C MET A 92 8.83 -15.88 0.89
N THR A 93 9.50 -14.72 0.96
CA THR A 93 10.64 -14.45 0.07
C THR A 93 11.88 -15.26 0.45
N ARG A 94 12.03 -15.61 1.73
CA ARG A 94 13.02 -16.55 2.24
C ARG A 94 12.50 -17.33 3.45
N THR A 95 13.00 -18.53 3.62
CA THR A 95 12.68 -19.43 4.75
C THR A 95 13.92 -19.92 5.49
N THR A 96 15.11 -19.50 5.07
CA THR A 96 16.38 -19.83 5.70
C THR A 96 17.08 -18.55 6.17
N GLY A 97 18.20 -18.71 6.88
CA GLY A 97 19.09 -17.62 7.23
C GLY A 97 19.88 -17.03 6.06
N ASP A 98 19.68 -17.56 4.84
CA ASP A 98 20.34 -17.09 3.63
C ASP A 98 19.78 -15.75 3.16
N ASP A 99 20.54 -15.12 2.29
CA ASP A 99 20.15 -13.87 1.69
C ASP A 99 19.39 -14.07 0.38
N VAL A 100 18.48 -13.15 0.10
CA VAL A 100 17.76 -13.05 -1.18
C VAL A 100 17.96 -11.64 -1.70
N ASP A 101 18.41 -11.53 -2.94
CA ASP A 101 18.60 -10.23 -3.59
C ASP A 101 17.28 -9.46 -3.67
N TRP A 102 17.34 -8.13 -3.56
CA TRP A 102 16.15 -7.27 -3.56
C TRP A 102 15.31 -7.45 -4.82
N GLN A 103 15.92 -7.66 -5.99
CA GLN A 103 15.19 -7.92 -7.23
C GLN A 103 14.45 -9.26 -7.14
N LYS A 104 15.13 -10.31 -6.65
CA LYS A 104 14.52 -11.64 -6.54
C LYS A 104 13.36 -11.66 -5.56
N ARG A 105 13.39 -10.86 -4.48
CA ARG A 105 12.25 -10.70 -3.55
C ARG A 105 11.00 -10.21 -4.28
N SER A 106 11.16 -9.21 -5.14
CA SER A 106 10.06 -8.68 -5.95
C SER A 106 9.62 -9.64 -7.05
N ASP A 107 10.56 -10.36 -7.68
CA ASP A 107 10.23 -11.39 -8.65
C ASP A 107 9.39 -12.50 -8.02
N ILE A 108 9.75 -12.99 -6.83
CA ILE A 108 8.95 -13.97 -6.07
C ILE A 108 7.53 -13.44 -5.82
N ALA A 109 7.39 -12.17 -5.44
CA ALA A 109 6.08 -11.57 -5.18
C ALA A 109 5.20 -11.51 -6.43
N ASN A 110 5.81 -11.14 -7.56
CA ASN A 110 5.16 -11.01 -8.86
C ASN A 110 4.80 -12.38 -9.45
N GLU A 111 5.73 -13.32 -9.46
CA GLU A 111 5.53 -14.73 -9.86
C GLU A 111 4.41 -15.38 -9.04
N ALA A 112 4.31 -15.07 -7.74
CA ALA A 112 3.26 -15.57 -6.86
C ALA A 112 1.87 -14.93 -7.09
N LYS A 113 1.76 -13.91 -7.96
CA LYS A 113 0.55 -13.10 -8.15
C LYS A 113 0.03 -12.55 -6.82
N GLY A 114 0.94 -12.01 -6.01
CA GLY A 114 0.62 -11.44 -4.71
C GLY A 114 -0.44 -10.34 -4.79
N ASN A 115 -1.35 -10.32 -3.83
CA ASN A 115 -2.35 -9.25 -3.68
C ASN A 115 -1.94 -8.22 -2.62
N LEU A 116 -0.95 -8.56 -1.79
CA LEU A 116 -0.37 -7.70 -0.76
C LEU A 116 1.06 -8.16 -0.48
N PHE A 117 2.00 -7.21 -0.38
CA PHE A 117 3.40 -7.46 -0.04
C PHE A 117 3.75 -6.77 1.29
N ILE A 118 4.30 -7.51 2.24
CA ILE A 118 4.66 -7.02 3.57
C ILE A 118 6.12 -7.36 3.84
N SER A 119 6.98 -6.35 3.85
CA SER A 119 8.38 -6.51 4.25
C SER A 119 8.59 -6.17 5.71
N ILE A 120 9.31 -7.02 6.43
CA ILE A 120 9.58 -6.89 7.87
C ILE A 120 11.05 -6.51 8.05
N HIS A 121 11.28 -5.40 8.75
CA HIS A 121 12.60 -4.82 9.03
C HIS A 121 12.70 -4.34 10.48
N CYS A 122 13.92 -4.01 10.91
CA CYS A 122 14.17 -3.34 12.18
C CYS A 122 15.01 -2.08 11.95
N ASN A 123 14.51 -0.97 12.47
CA ASN A 123 15.14 0.32 12.28
C ASN A 123 16.42 0.44 13.12
N SER A 124 17.25 1.42 12.79
CA SER A 124 18.33 1.87 13.64
C SER A 124 18.65 3.34 13.41
N LEU A 125 19.01 4.05 14.47
CA LEU A 125 19.50 5.42 14.35
C LEU A 125 21.01 5.45 14.07
N PRO A 126 21.48 6.39 13.24
CA PRO A 126 22.91 6.61 13.04
C PRO A 126 23.58 7.11 14.33
N ASN A 127 24.90 6.91 14.45
CA ASN A 127 25.67 7.46 15.57
C ASN A 127 25.53 8.98 15.65
N LYS A 128 25.25 9.50 16.85
CA LYS A 128 25.20 10.93 17.14
C LYS A 128 26.55 11.46 17.62
N THR A 129 26.77 12.76 17.41
CA THR A 129 27.97 13.46 17.91
C THR A 129 27.63 14.13 19.24
N THR A 130 28.45 13.88 20.27
CA THR A 130 28.35 14.53 21.58
C THR A 130 29.71 15.03 22.05
N THR A 131 29.74 15.88 23.08
CA THR A 131 30.97 16.39 23.69
C THR A 131 31.24 15.68 25.01
N VAL A 132 32.37 14.97 25.11
CA VAL A 132 32.83 14.31 26.33
C VAL A 132 34.18 14.90 26.72
N ARG A 133 34.28 15.49 27.92
CA ARG A 133 35.50 16.15 28.42
C ARG A 133 36.10 17.16 27.42
N GLY A 134 35.23 17.97 26.78
CA GLY A 134 35.63 18.99 25.81
C GLY A 134 35.97 18.48 24.40
N LYS A 135 35.89 17.17 24.13
CA LYS A 135 36.15 16.59 22.79
C LYS A 135 34.86 16.09 22.14
N LYS A 136 34.69 16.35 20.84
CA LYS A 136 33.60 15.77 20.04
C LYS A 136 33.88 14.28 19.81
N VAL A 137 32.94 13.43 20.20
CA VAL A 137 32.98 11.98 20.04
C VAL A 137 31.70 11.48 19.40
N ARG A 138 31.79 10.43 18.57
CA ARG A 138 30.63 9.74 18.01
C ARG A 138 30.22 8.61 18.95
N VAL A 139 28.95 8.59 19.33
CA VAL A 139 28.37 7.55 20.19
C VAL A 139 27.12 6.96 19.51
N PRO A 140 26.77 5.69 19.78
CA PRO A 140 25.51 5.12 19.31
C PRO A 140 24.33 5.97 19.76
N ASP A 141 23.44 6.31 18.84
CA ASP A 141 22.17 6.90 19.21
C ASP A 141 21.14 5.81 19.47
N ARG A 142 20.77 5.66 20.73
CA ARG A 142 19.87 4.61 21.22
C ARG A 142 18.49 5.17 21.57
N SER A 143 18.17 6.36 21.08
CA SER A 143 16.92 7.07 21.41
C SER A 143 15.72 6.69 20.55
N GLY A 144 15.95 5.99 19.43
CA GLY A 144 14.89 5.52 18.54
C GLY A 144 14.01 4.51 19.25
N LYS A 145 12.70 4.57 19.02
CA LYS A 145 11.71 3.67 19.62
C LYS A 145 10.48 3.58 18.72
N GLY A 146 9.72 2.50 18.86
CA GLY A 146 8.44 2.38 18.18
C GLY A 146 8.55 1.97 16.72
N VAL A 147 7.40 1.97 16.06
CA VAL A 147 7.22 1.45 14.71
C VAL A 147 7.32 2.57 13.67
N LEU A 148 7.79 2.24 12.48
CA LEU A 148 7.69 3.08 11.29
C LEU A 148 7.13 2.23 10.15
N VAL A 149 6.13 2.73 9.43
CA VAL A 149 5.61 2.04 8.24
C VAL A 149 5.99 2.83 7.01
N LEU A 150 6.67 2.17 6.08
CA LEU A 150 7.09 2.76 4.82
C LEU A 150 6.20 2.27 3.68
N VAL A 151 5.83 3.22 2.82
CA VAL A 151 5.18 2.96 1.53
C VAL A 151 6.06 3.52 0.42
N TYR A 152 5.96 2.95 -0.77
CA TYR A 152 6.77 3.42 -1.89
C TYR A 152 6.41 4.85 -2.31
N GLY A 153 7.39 5.75 -2.24
CA GLY A 153 7.31 7.12 -2.77
C GLY A 153 7.68 7.17 -4.26
N PHE A 154 7.33 8.25 -4.98
CA PHE A 154 7.52 8.42 -6.43
C PHE A 154 9.00 8.51 -6.92
N HIS A 155 9.95 7.90 -6.22
CA HIS A 155 11.36 7.89 -6.58
C HIS A 155 11.72 6.58 -7.29
N ARG A 156 11.99 6.64 -8.61
CA ARG A 156 12.33 5.51 -9.53
C ARG A 156 11.11 4.88 -10.24
N THR A 157 10.42 5.69 -11.04
CA THR A 157 9.16 5.29 -11.71
C THR A 157 9.34 4.23 -12.80
N LYS A 158 10.53 4.11 -13.43
CA LYS A 158 10.77 3.20 -14.56
C LYS A 158 10.79 1.74 -14.13
N GLU A 159 11.39 1.47 -12.99
CA GLU A 159 11.52 0.17 -12.35
C GLU A 159 10.16 -0.40 -11.93
N GLU A 160 9.34 0.45 -11.31
CA GLU A 160 7.94 0.14 -10.96
C GLU A 160 7.09 -0.11 -12.21
N GLU A 161 7.24 0.72 -13.24
CA GLU A 161 6.53 0.55 -14.53
C GLU A 161 6.85 -0.78 -15.22
N LYS A 162 8.10 -1.26 -15.11
CA LYS A 162 8.49 -2.56 -15.65
C LYS A 162 7.75 -3.70 -14.93
N ALA A 163 7.75 -3.71 -13.60
CA ALA A 163 7.13 -4.77 -12.82
C ALA A 163 5.61 -4.84 -13.02
N ILE A 164 4.95 -3.69 -13.08
CA ILE A 164 3.50 -3.62 -13.35
C ILE A 164 3.23 -4.11 -14.76
N ARG A 165 4.02 -3.70 -15.75
CA ARG A 165 3.83 -4.09 -17.16
C ARG A 165 3.92 -5.59 -17.35
N GLU A 166 4.95 -6.23 -16.80
CA GLU A 166 5.15 -7.68 -16.92
C GLU A 166 3.94 -8.45 -16.34
N ASN A 167 3.42 -8.02 -15.19
CA ASN A 167 2.24 -8.63 -14.59
C ASN A 167 0.94 -8.35 -15.35
N LEU A 168 0.77 -7.14 -15.91
CA LEU A 168 -0.39 -6.81 -16.73
C LEU A 168 -0.41 -7.62 -18.02
N ILE A 169 0.72 -7.76 -18.72
CA ILE A 169 0.81 -8.57 -19.94
C ILE A 169 0.43 -10.03 -19.66
N GLU A 170 0.89 -10.61 -18.55
CA GLU A 170 0.52 -11.98 -18.19
C GLU A 170 -0.97 -12.12 -17.81
N ALA A 171 -1.57 -11.11 -17.19
CA ALA A 171 -2.99 -11.12 -16.82
C ALA A 171 -3.92 -10.88 -18.04
N ASP A 172 -3.52 -10.03 -18.99
CA ASP A 172 -4.27 -9.71 -20.22
C ASP A 172 -4.04 -10.74 -21.33
N ALA A 173 -2.94 -11.50 -21.32
CA ALA A 173 -2.72 -12.61 -22.26
C ALA A 173 -3.84 -13.68 -22.14
N SER A 174 -4.56 -13.73 -21.02
CA SER A 174 -5.75 -14.57 -20.85
C SER A 174 -7.07 -13.96 -21.35
N GLU A 175 -7.16 -12.63 -21.54
CA GLU A 175 -8.37 -11.95 -22.05
C GLU A 175 -8.01 -10.78 -22.99
N MET A 176 -8.06 -11.04 -24.30
CA MET A 176 -7.85 -10.11 -25.44
C MET A 176 -6.41 -9.76 -25.89
N ASN A 177 -6.21 -9.96 -27.20
CA ASN A 177 -5.03 -9.60 -27.99
C ASN A 177 -4.78 -8.08 -28.06
N SER A 178 -4.29 -7.46 -27.00
CA SER A 178 -3.54 -6.21 -27.15
C SER A 178 -2.20 -6.32 -26.44
N LYS A 179 -1.13 -6.47 -27.22
CA LYS A 179 0.23 -6.34 -26.69
C LYS A 179 0.36 -4.93 -26.13
N PHE A 180 0.69 -4.80 -24.85
CA PHE A 180 1.02 -3.53 -24.21
C PHE A 180 2.08 -2.79 -25.06
N ASP A 181 1.71 -1.65 -25.66
CA ASP A 181 2.64 -0.81 -26.40
C ASP A 181 3.13 0.34 -25.49
N PRO A 182 4.42 0.38 -25.10
CA PRO A 182 4.99 1.48 -24.30
C PRO A 182 4.77 2.88 -24.86
N THR A 183 4.57 3.00 -26.17
CA THR A 183 4.45 4.28 -26.86
C THR A 183 3.01 4.74 -27.03
N ASP A 184 2.03 3.88 -26.70
CA ASP A 184 0.62 4.20 -26.74
C ASP A 184 0.19 5.01 -25.51
N PRO A 185 -0.44 6.20 -25.69
CA PRO A 185 -1.03 6.97 -24.61
C PRO A 185 -2.00 6.15 -23.73
N THR A 186 -2.73 5.19 -24.29
CA THR A 186 -3.68 4.33 -23.55
C THR A 186 -2.97 3.42 -22.56
N SER A 187 -1.88 2.79 -23.01
CA SER A 187 -1.02 1.95 -22.14
C SER A 187 -0.40 2.77 -21.00
N THR A 188 -0.04 4.03 -21.28
CA THR A 188 0.46 4.97 -20.26
C THR A 188 -0.63 5.35 -19.25
N ILE A 189 -1.86 5.63 -19.71
CA ILE A 189 -3.00 5.95 -18.84
C ILE A 189 -3.31 4.76 -17.93
N LEU A 190 -3.38 3.55 -18.48
CA LEU A 190 -3.65 2.33 -17.73
C LEU A 190 -2.57 2.08 -16.67
N MET A 191 -1.30 2.21 -17.05
CA MET A 191 -0.16 2.09 -16.13
C MET A 191 -0.27 3.05 -14.95
N ASN A 192 -0.55 4.34 -15.22
CA ASN A 192 -0.73 5.35 -14.18
C ASN A 192 -1.94 5.04 -13.28
N ALA A 193 -3.02 4.48 -13.84
CA ALA A 193 -4.16 4.04 -13.06
C ALA A 193 -3.80 2.90 -12.08
N TYR A 194 -3.03 1.90 -12.53
CA TYR A 194 -2.56 0.81 -11.67
C TYR A 194 -1.60 1.30 -10.58
N LYS A 195 -0.62 2.14 -10.93
CA LYS A 195 0.30 2.76 -9.96
C LYS A 195 -0.46 3.52 -8.88
N ASN A 196 -1.40 4.37 -9.30
CA ASN A 196 -2.25 5.12 -8.38
C ASN A 196 -3.13 4.21 -7.50
N LYS A 197 -3.66 3.12 -8.06
CA LYS A 197 -4.44 2.13 -7.33
C LYS A 197 -3.60 1.46 -6.24
N TYR A 198 -2.45 0.88 -6.62
CA TYR A 198 -1.59 0.17 -5.66
C TYR A 198 -1.05 1.10 -4.60
N ARG A 199 -0.64 2.31 -4.96
CA ARG A 199 -0.20 3.32 -4.00
C ARG A 199 -1.28 3.68 -2.98
N LYS A 200 -2.52 3.96 -3.42
CA LYS A 200 -3.64 4.25 -2.52
C LYS A 200 -3.92 3.07 -1.58
N GLN A 201 -3.86 1.85 -2.11
CA GLN A 201 -4.03 0.63 -1.34
C GLN A 201 -2.90 0.42 -0.32
N SER A 202 -1.64 0.67 -0.69
CA SER A 202 -0.48 0.63 0.20
C SER A 202 -0.62 1.60 1.35
N ILE A 203 -0.95 2.87 1.06
CA ILE A 203 -1.15 3.91 2.09
C ILE A 203 -2.28 3.51 3.03
N ARG A 204 -3.42 3.04 2.49
CA ARG A 204 -4.55 2.58 3.30
C ARG A 204 -4.17 1.43 4.23
N PHE A 205 -3.46 0.43 3.71
CA PHE A 205 -3.02 -0.70 4.51
C PHE A 205 -1.98 -0.29 5.56
N ALA A 206 -1.02 0.57 5.20
CA ALA A 206 -0.03 1.12 6.12
C ALA A 206 -0.68 1.89 7.27
N ASP A 207 -1.71 2.69 6.99
CA ASP A 207 -2.48 3.41 8.01
C ASP A 207 -3.18 2.45 8.97
N LEU A 208 -3.77 1.36 8.46
CA LEU A 208 -4.38 0.33 9.31
C LEU A 208 -3.34 -0.33 10.22
N VAL A 209 -2.20 -0.74 9.67
CA VAL A 209 -1.10 -1.32 10.45
C VAL A 209 -0.63 -0.34 11.53
N ASN A 210 -0.38 0.91 11.16
CA ASN A 210 0.03 1.95 12.10
C ASN A 210 -0.98 2.16 13.23
N LYS A 211 -2.29 2.18 12.92
CA LYS A 211 -3.34 2.31 13.93
C LYS A 211 -3.41 1.12 14.88
N GLU A 212 -3.22 -0.11 14.40
CA GLU A 212 -3.17 -1.27 15.29
C GLU A 212 -2.04 -1.14 16.31
N PHE A 213 -0.84 -0.77 15.85
CA PHE A 213 0.30 -0.55 16.75
C PHE A 213 0.04 0.55 17.78
N VAL A 214 -0.52 1.68 17.36
CA VAL A 214 -0.67 2.86 18.23
C VAL A 214 -1.91 2.75 19.13
N GLU A 215 -3.08 2.52 18.53
CA GLU A 215 -4.36 2.61 19.24
C GLU A 215 -4.70 1.33 20.01
N THR A 216 -4.24 0.16 19.54
CA THR A 216 -4.54 -1.13 20.19
C THR A 216 -3.43 -1.57 21.12
N ASP A 217 -2.17 -1.53 20.64
CA ASP A 217 -1.03 -2.03 21.40
C ASP A 217 -0.27 -0.91 22.15
N GLY A 218 -0.67 0.36 21.99
CA GLY A 218 -0.08 1.48 22.72
C GLY A 218 1.37 1.80 22.34
N ARG A 219 1.85 1.29 21.21
CA ARG A 219 3.24 1.50 20.78
C ARG A 219 3.46 2.92 20.27
N HIS A 220 4.68 3.41 20.50
CA HIS A 220 5.13 4.61 19.82
C HIS A 220 5.19 4.36 18.31
N SER A 221 4.88 5.37 17.51
CA SER A 221 5.02 5.30 16.06
C SER A 221 5.59 6.60 15.50
N ASN A 222 6.46 6.44 14.51
CA ASN A 222 6.97 7.51 13.65
C ASN A 222 6.05 7.76 12.44
N GLY A 223 4.91 7.07 12.38
CA GLY A 223 3.86 7.24 11.37
C GLY A 223 4.05 6.41 10.11
N VAL A 224 3.32 6.81 9.08
CA VAL A 224 3.44 6.26 7.71
C VAL A 224 4.25 7.26 6.88
N ILE A 225 5.36 6.81 6.31
CA ILE A 225 6.26 7.65 5.51
C ILE A 225 6.41 7.08 4.10
N GLU A 226 6.41 7.97 3.12
CA GLU A 226 6.76 7.61 1.75
C GLU A 226 8.28 7.66 1.54
N GLN A 227 8.84 6.57 1.04
CA GLN A 227 10.28 6.49 0.77
C GLN A 227 10.57 5.63 -0.47
N GLY A 228 11.64 5.95 -1.18
CA GLY A 228 12.13 5.17 -2.32
C GLY A 228 12.79 3.86 -1.89
N VAL A 229 12.01 2.92 -1.36
CA VAL A 229 12.48 1.61 -0.90
C VAL A 229 12.48 0.62 -2.07
N LEU A 230 13.64 0.06 -2.38
CA LEU A 230 13.85 -0.81 -3.56
C LEU A 230 12.92 -2.03 -3.61
N VAL A 231 12.73 -2.73 -2.48
CA VAL A 231 11.89 -3.94 -2.46
C VAL A 231 10.41 -3.63 -2.73
N LEU A 232 9.96 -2.40 -2.40
CA LEU A 232 8.59 -1.94 -2.65
C LEU A 232 8.41 -1.41 -4.08
N CYS A 233 9.48 -0.93 -4.71
CA CYS A 233 9.46 -0.36 -6.05
C CYS A 233 9.04 -1.38 -7.13
N HIS A 234 9.45 -2.64 -6.99
CA HIS A 234 9.28 -3.66 -8.02
C HIS A 234 8.10 -4.62 -7.76
N SER A 235 7.26 -4.32 -6.76
CA SER A 235 6.07 -5.13 -6.47
C SER A 235 4.88 -4.62 -7.28
N ALA A 236 4.31 -5.45 -8.17
CA ALA A 236 3.12 -5.09 -8.94
C ALA A 236 1.81 -5.29 -8.16
N MET A 237 1.82 -4.93 -6.87
CA MET A 237 0.71 -5.04 -5.93
C MET A 237 0.87 -4.02 -4.80
N PRO A 238 -0.16 -3.79 -3.96
CA PRO A 238 -0.01 -3.00 -2.74
C PRO A 238 1.11 -3.57 -1.86
N SER A 239 1.98 -2.70 -1.37
CA SER A 239 3.20 -3.06 -0.67
C SER A 239 3.54 -2.09 0.45
N ILE A 240 3.98 -2.63 1.59
CA ILE A 240 4.48 -1.87 2.73
C ILE A 240 5.78 -2.50 3.25
N LEU A 241 6.60 -1.69 3.91
CA LEU A 241 7.69 -2.16 4.77
C LEU A 241 7.42 -1.70 6.20
N VAL A 242 7.45 -2.63 7.15
CA VAL A 242 7.23 -2.38 8.57
C VAL A 242 8.56 -2.44 9.29
N GLU A 243 9.04 -1.29 9.74
CA GLU A 243 10.15 -1.17 10.68
C GLU A 243 9.60 -1.41 12.08
N THR A 244 9.74 -2.64 12.59
CA THR A 244 8.99 -3.10 13.78
C THR A 244 9.50 -2.53 15.10
N GLY A 245 10.64 -1.83 15.10
CA GLY A 245 11.29 -1.29 16.28
C GLY A 245 12.73 -0.87 15.98
N PHE A 246 13.39 -0.20 16.91
CA PHE A 246 14.78 0.24 16.74
C PHE A 246 15.77 -0.73 17.40
N ILE A 247 16.40 -1.61 16.63
CA ILE A 247 17.24 -2.70 17.16
C ILE A 247 18.45 -2.21 17.97
N ASN A 248 18.91 -0.97 17.76
CA ASN A 248 20.02 -0.40 18.49
C ASN A 248 19.61 0.29 19.82
N ASN A 249 18.31 0.42 20.09
CA ASN A 249 17.78 0.76 21.41
C ASN A 249 17.67 -0.51 22.27
N PRO A 250 18.29 -0.58 23.47
CA PRO A 250 18.30 -1.79 24.29
C PRO A 250 16.93 -2.31 24.73
N ASP A 251 15.95 -1.44 24.95
CA ASP A 251 14.61 -1.87 25.40
C ASP A 251 13.79 -2.39 24.22
N GLU A 252 13.91 -1.73 23.06
CA GLU A 252 13.33 -2.22 21.81
C GLU A 252 14.00 -3.53 21.36
N GLU A 253 15.31 -3.68 21.52
CA GLU A 253 16.03 -4.91 21.20
C GLU A 253 15.50 -6.10 22.01
N LYS A 254 15.31 -5.92 23.33
CA LYS A 254 14.68 -6.94 24.18
C LYS A 254 13.27 -7.27 23.73
N TYR A 255 12.47 -6.26 23.41
CA TYR A 255 11.10 -6.44 22.92
C TYR A 255 11.08 -7.24 21.60
N LEU A 256 11.88 -6.83 20.62
CA LEU A 256 11.99 -7.45 19.28
C LEU A 256 12.46 -8.91 19.33
N ASN A 257 13.27 -9.27 20.33
CA ASN A 257 13.77 -10.63 20.52
C ASN A 257 12.90 -11.47 21.47
N SER A 258 11.90 -10.88 22.14
CA SER A 258 11.00 -11.59 23.04
C SER A 258 9.85 -12.26 22.29
N ASP A 259 9.39 -13.41 22.78
CA ASP A 259 8.24 -14.08 22.18
C ASP A 259 6.99 -13.21 22.23
N ALA A 260 6.72 -12.58 23.39
CA ALA A 260 5.59 -11.69 23.59
C ALA A 260 5.62 -10.47 22.65
N GLY A 261 6.78 -9.81 22.50
CA GLY A 261 6.90 -8.65 21.61
C GLY A 261 6.72 -9.01 20.14
N GLN A 262 7.26 -10.16 19.70
CA GLN A 262 7.04 -10.64 18.33
C GLN A 262 5.57 -11.06 18.10
N GLU A 263 4.91 -11.68 19.09
CA GLU A 263 3.50 -12.01 19.01
C GLU A 263 2.62 -10.76 18.94
N GLU A 264 2.91 -9.72 19.73
CA GLU A 264 2.21 -8.44 19.66
C GLU A 264 2.36 -7.78 18.27
N ILE A 265 3.59 -7.72 17.73
CA ILE A 265 3.86 -7.24 16.35
C ILE A 265 3.01 -8.00 15.33
N VAL A 266 3.03 -9.33 15.40
CA VAL A 266 2.31 -10.19 14.46
C VAL A 266 0.81 -9.97 14.58
N ASN A 267 0.27 -9.91 15.81
CA ASN A 267 -1.14 -9.68 16.05
C ASN A 267 -1.60 -8.33 15.50
N SER A 268 -0.81 -7.27 15.67
CA SER A 268 -1.05 -5.95 15.07
C SER A 268 -1.19 -6.03 13.55
N ILE A 269 -0.23 -6.66 12.88
CA ILE A 269 -0.26 -6.80 11.41
C ILE A 269 -1.45 -7.66 10.96
N VAL A 270 -1.75 -8.76 11.66
CA VAL A 270 -2.87 -9.64 11.30
C VAL A 270 -4.23 -8.94 11.47
N ARG A 271 -4.44 -8.18 12.55
CA ARG A 271 -5.66 -7.38 12.74
C ARG A 271 -5.82 -6.36 11.60
N ALA A 272 -4.74 -5.71 11.18
CA ALA A 272 -4.75 -4.80 10.05
C ALA A 272 -5.09 -5.52 8.73
N ILE A 273 -4.55 -6.74 8.49
CA ILE A 273 -4.89 -7.55 7.30
C ILE A 273 -6.38 -7.89 7.29
N VAL A 274 -6.93 -8.33 8.42
CA VAL A 274 -8.36 -8.66 8.54
C VAL A 274 -9.24 -7.44 8.24
N LYS A 275 -8.89 -6.26 8.80
CA LYS A 275 -9.60 -5.00 8.50
C LYS A 275 -9.49 -4.63 7.02
N TYR A 276 -8.28 -4.69 6.46
CA TYR A 276 -8.03 -4.37 5.05
C TYR A 276 -8.79 -5.30 4.11
N ARG A 277 -8.81 -6.60 4.39
CA ARG A 277 -9.59 -7.59 3.65
C ARG A 277 -11.07 -7.23 3.64
N LYS A 278 -11.66 -6.97 4.81
CA LYS A 278 -13.09 -6.60 4.96
C LYS A 278 -13.48 -5.32 4.20
N GLU A 279 -12.54 -4.38 4.05
CA GLU A 279 -12.78 -3.13 3.30
C GLU A 279 -12.79 -3.32 1.79
N ASN A 280 -12.18 -4.39 1.27
CA ASN A 280 -12.03 -4.61 -0.17
C ASN A 280 -12.83 -5.81 -0.71
N GLU A 281 -13.16 -6.79 0.15
CA GLU A 281 -14.15 -7.87 -0.10
C GLU A 281 -15.58 -7.43 0.12
#